data_AF-A0A2G6HJP1-F1
#
_entry.id   AF-A0A2G6HJP1-F1
#
_cell.length_a   1.000
_cell.length_b   1.000
_cell.length_c   1.000
_cell.angle_alpha   90.00
_cell.angle_beta   90.00
_cell.angle_gamma   90.00
#
_symmetry.space_group_name_H-M   'P 1'
#
loop_
_entity.id
_entity.type
_entity.pdbx_description
1 polymer ?
#
loop_
_entity_poly.entity_id
_entity_poly.type
_entity_poly.pdbx_seq_one_letter_code
_entity_poly.pdbx_strand_id
1 'polypeptide(L)'
;MPFSGTGTGIQNADDVFFSNLAQNDALRYNSVTAKWNNGALSVGSSEIADNAITEPKLAISNSPGTDQVLSWNGSELAWATPATGGGSIAVEDEGSNLTSTAAKLNFTGAGVVATNSGNDVTVSINGTAAPDDGTRLLDSFAGASDDDKLTAAIAWQQGHHSMPAIRLAAREHTFNQTRQLYSGLKLVGTPAGPRNLEQNPAYTSTHIRLGNGISSGTSSWWVTPGGNLFDIYMADFAVQGNSGSSRHQFIDVTTGSLYACQFHALSFNMMRGVFGRKDRKCLLTQTTFSGHWTALNLWDTQFHLGGADNNLWMDGYINIGVSSSPAQTGSYGDNDYELIFGSLTKTNVGYIFMSALNGWRGLRVTGSAGHGLRFFGGSYEGYKGSNDNLAAPGTVIRLDGGAGAFFSPSVGQAMQNPNSAERAPIQVTGGEWSFHAPCFYKGSTMTSSDPFIYHSGGRVYVTGAGTNRNNGETWSSRPRYESTSGGPNATDTSFYCPDMSMVSV
;
A
#
# COMPACT_ATOMS: atom_id res chain seq x y z
N MET A 1 41.85 -58.28 109.47
CA MET A 1 41.79 -59.74 109.24
C MET A 1 42.30 -60.00 107.82
N PRO A 2 43.36 -60.79 107.61
CA PRO A 2 43.83 -61.09 106.27
C PRO A 2 42.90 -62.15 105.65
N PHE A 3 42.36 -61.85 104.47
CA PHE A 3 41.64 -62.83 103.66
C PHE A 3 42.66 -63.60 102.82
N SER A 4 42.76 -64.92 103.04
CA SER A 4 43.63 -65.84 102.32
C SER A 4 42.81 -66.87 101.53
N GLY A 5 42.03 -66.40 100.56
CA GLY A 5 41.24 -67.26 99.69
C GLY A 5 41.52 -66.95 98.22
N THR A 6 42.08 -67.91 97.49
CA THR A 6 42.22 -67.91 96.03
C THR A 6 40.88 -68.19 95.33
N GLY A 7 39.78 -67.64 95.84
CA GLY A 7 38.44 -67.80 95.29
C GLY A 7 38.12 -66.68 94.31
N THR A 8 37.84 -67.04 93.06
CA THR A 8 37.38 -66.14 91.99
C THR A 8 35.92 -65.74 92.22
N GLY A 9 35.66 -64.74 93.07
CA GLY A 9 34.33 -64.16 93.23
C GLY A 9 34.24 -63.08 94.30
N ILE A 10 33.36 -62.09 94.11
CA ILE A 10 32.96 -61.12 95.14
C ILE A 10 32.22 -61.90 96.23
N GLN A 11 32.91 -62.29 97.30
CA GLN A 11 32.28 -62.98 98.43
C GLN A 11 31.51 -61.96 99.28
N ASN A 12 30.27 -62.32 99.67
CA ASN A 12 29.28 -61.57 100.48
C ASN A 12 28.35 -60.58 99.76
N ALA A 13 28.29 -60.61 98.43
CA ALA A 13 27.19 -59.97 97.69
C ALA A 13 26.07 -61.01 97.46
N ASP A 14 25.14 -61.14 98.40
CA ASP A 14 24.02 -62.11 98.31
C ASP A 14 23.07 -61.83 97.13
N ASP A 15 23.18 -60.64 96.56
CA ASP A 15 22.40 -60.09 95.45
C ASP A 15 23.01 -60.36 94.07
N VAL A 16 24.15 -61.04 93.96
CA VAL A 16 24.79 -61.40 92.68
C VAL A 16 24.94 -62.91 92.56
N PHE A 17 24.39 -63.50 91.50
CA PHE A 17 24.46 -64.93 91.23
C PHE A 17 25.09 -65.19 89.86
N PHE A 18 26.21 -65.92 89.86
CA PHE A 18 26.88 -66.38 88.66
C PHE A 18 26.64 -67.88 88.46
N SER A 19 26.14 -68.27 87.29
CA SER A 19 26.01 -69.67 86.89
C SER A 19 26.27 -69.83 85.40
N ASN A 20 27.04 -70.85 85.00
CA ASN A 20 27.31 -71.17 83.61
C ASN A 20 27.84 -69.98 82.78
N LEU A 21 28.83 -69.26 83.32
CA LEU A 21 29.44 -68.09 82.66
C LEU A 21 29.95 -68.44 81.26
N ALA A 22 29.50 -67.67 80.27
CA ALA A 22 30.01 -67.68 78.90
C ALA A 22 30.71 -66.36 78.55
N GLN A 23 31.58 -66.40 77.54
CA GLN A 23 32.18 -65.18 76.99
C GLN A 23 31.07 -64.27 76.44
N ASN A 24 31.08 -62.99 76.83
CA ASN A 24 30.07 -61.96 76.51
C ASN A 24 28.76 -62.03 77.30
N ASP A 25 28.70 -62.80 78.39
CA ASP A 25 27.64 -62.62 79.37
C ASP A 25 27.73 -61.24 80.04
N ALA A 26 26.58 -60.60 80.23
CA ALA A 26 26.47 -59.35 80.97
C ALA A 26 25.73 -59.58 82.30
N LEU A 27 26.10 -58.84 83.34
CA LEU A 27 25.27 -58.75 84.54
C LEU A 27 23.96 -58.03 84.20
N ARG A 28 22.84 -58.69 84.46
CA ARG A 28 21.51 -58.08 84.35
C ARG A 28 20.74 -58.31 85.63
N TYR A 29 20.08 -57.27 86.12
CA TYR A 29 19.20 -57.41 87.26
C TYR A 29 17.97 -58.22 86.84
N ASN A 30 17.82 -59.40 87.43
CA ASN A 30 16.63 -60.21 87.28
C ASN A 30 15.63 -59.81 88.37
N SER A 31 14.61 -59.06 87.98
CA SER A 31 13.56 -58.57 88.87
C SER A 31 12.71 -59.68 89.50
N VAL A 32 12.71 -60.90 88.92
CA VAL A 32 11.99 -62.06 89.47
C VAL A 32 12.74 -62.66 90.65
N THR A 33 14.07 -62.74 90.56
CA THR A 33 14.91 -63.28 91.63
C THR A 33 15.47 -62.20 92.56
N ALA A 34 15.26 -60.92 92.24
CA ALA A 34 15.86 -59.75 92.88
C ALA A 34 17.40 -59.83 92.99
N LYS A 35 18.03 -60.50 92.02
CA LYS A 35 19.49 -60.70 91.95
C LYS A 35 20.02 -60.25 90.60
N TRP A 36 21.26 -59.82 90.57
CA TRP A 36 22.02 -59.66 89.35
C TRP A 36 22.53 -61.02 88.88
N ASN A 37 22.05 -61.47 87.72
CA ASN A 37 22.47 -62.74 87.12
C ASN A 37 23.32 -62.47 85.88
N ASN A 38 24.26 -63.36 85.57
CA ASN A 38 24.86 -63.39 84.24
C ASN A 38 23.85 -63.94 83.23
N GLY A 39 23.76 -63.33 82.06
CA GLY A 39 23.02 -63.87 80.94
C GLY A 39 23.50 -63.29 79.62
N ALA A 40 23.16 -63.97 78.53
CA ALA A 40 23.53 -63.55 77.19
C ALA A 40 23.08 -62.09 76.94
N LEU A 41 23.98 -61.30 76.37
CA LEU A 41 23.72 -59.92 75.97
C LEU A 41 22.65 -59.88 74.86
N SER A 42 21.37 -59.92 75.23
CA SER A 42 20.26 -59.63 74.33
C SER A 42 20.11 -58.11 74.25
N VAL A 43 20.69 -57.50 73.21
CA VAL A 43 20.47 -56.09 72.89
C VAL A 43 19.12 -56.00 72.17
N GLY A 44 18.08 -55.59 72.90
CA GLY A 44 16.73 -55.42 72.38
C GLY A 44 16.61 -54.07 71.67
N SER A 45 16.54 -54.12 70.34
CA SER A 45 16.27 -53.02 69.38
C SER A 45 17.35 -51.92 69.21
N SER A 46 17.86 -51.88 67.98
CA SER A 46 18.57 -50.78 67.30
C SER A 46 20.07 -50.59 67.52
N GLU A 47 20.83 -51.67 67.68
CA GLU A 47 22.26 -51.63 67.37
C GLU A 47 22.50 -52.39 66.07
N ILE A 48 23.27 -51.79 65.17
CA ILE A 48 23.75 -52.47 63.96
C ILE A 48 24.58 -53.66 64.45
N ALA A 49 24.26 -54.87 63.97
CA ALA A 49 24.99 -56.06 64.39
C ALA A 49 26.49 -55.86 64.16
N ASP A 50 27.31 -56.41 65.05
CA ASP A 50 28.76 -56.27 64.96
C ASP A 50 29.24 -56.76 63.58
N ASN A 51 30.04 -55.94 62.89
CA ASN A 51 30.47 -56.12 61.49
C ASN A 51 29.37 -56.09 60.39
N ALA A 52 28.13 -55.69 60.67
CA ALA A 52 27.08 -55.63 59.65
C ALA A 52 27.28 -54.48 58.64
N ILE A 53 28.09 -53.47 58.96
CA ILE A 53 28.66 -52.56 57.97
C ILE A 53 29.96 -53.19 57.48
N THR A 54 29.86 -54.00 56.42
CA THR A 54 31.02 -54.68 55.83
C THR A 54 31.90 -53.75 54.99
N GLU A 55 31.36 -52.59 54.56
CA GLU A 55 32.07 -51.54 53.84
C GLU A 55 31.47 -50.16 54.16
N PRO A 56 32.27 -49.08 54.26
CA PRO A 56 31.75 -47.72 54.42
C PRO A 56 30.88 -47.37 53.20
N LYS A 57 29.55 -47.33 53.37
CA LYS A 57 28.66 -46.89 52.29
C LYS A 57 28.60 -45.38 52.14
N LEU A 58 29.24 -44.64 53.04
CA LEU A 58 29.52 -43.20 52.94
C LEU A 58 30.98 -42.99 53.39
N ALA A 59 31.90 -42.68 52.47
CA ALA A 59 33.28 -42.44 52.85
C ALA A 59 33.41 -41.07 53.55
N ILE A 60 34.10 -41.06 54.70
CA ILE A 60 34.26 -39.91 55.60
C ILE A 60 35.06 -38.75 54.98
N SER A 61 35.76 -39.00 53.87
CA SER A 61 36.50 -38.00 53.09
C SER A 61 35.63 -37.18 52.14
N ASN A 62 34.33 -37.46 52.04
CA ASN A 62 33.51 -37.00 50.93
C ASN A 62 32.75 -35.72 51.31
N SER A 63 33.39 -34.56 51.18
CA SER A 63 32.69 -33.27 51.26
C SER A 63 31.97 -33.01 49.92
N PRO A 64 30.66 -32.72 49.91
CA PRO A 64 29.97 -32.36 48.67
C PRO A 64 30.50 -31.03 48.13
N GLY A 65 30.69 -30.96 46.82
CA GLY A 65 30.76 -29.69 46.11
C GLY A 65 29.38 -29.01 46.03
N THR A 66 29.36 -27.72 45.67
CA THR A 66 28.12 -26.99 45.38
C THR A 66 27.28 -27.74 44.35
N ASP A 67 25.98 -27.86 44.60
CA ASP A 67 24.97 -28.51 43.75
C ASP A 67 25.17 -30.01 43.47
N GLN A 68 26.03 -30.70 44.23
CA GLN A 68 26.13 -32.17 44.15
C GLN A 68 25.03 -32.86 44.94
N VAL A 69 24.60 -34.03 44.46
CA VAL A 69 23.61 -34.90 45.11
C VAL A 69 24.25 -36.23 45.48
N LEU A 70 23.81 -36.83 46.58
CA LEU A 70 24.26 -38.17 46.95
C LEU A 70 23.54 -39.18 46.05
N SER A 71 24.31 -39.86 45.19
CA SER A 71 23.78 -40.79 44.20
C SER A 71 24.42 -42.17 44.37
N TRP A 72 23.64 -43.22 44.10
CA TRP A 72 24.16 -44.57 43.99
C TRP A 72 24.81 -44.76 42.61
N ASN A 73 26.13 -44.93 42.58
CA ASN A 73 26.88 -45.06 41.31
C ASN A 73 26.93 -46.50 40.76
N GLY A 74 26.27 -47.45 41.43
CA GLY A 74 26.31 -48.88 41.11
C GLY A 74 27.09 -49.73 42.11
N SER A 75 27.97 -49.13 42.92
CA SER A 75 28.78 -49.85 43.93
C SER A 75 28.83 -49.16 45.30
N GLU A 76 28.70 -47.84 45.35
CA GLU A 76 28.71 -47.04 46.57
C GLU A 76 27.80 -45.80 46.45
N LEU A 77 27.53 -45.14 47.58
CA LEU A 77 26.94 -43.81 47.58
C LEU A 77 28.07 -42.78 47.43
N ALA A 78 28.00 -41.95 46.39
CA ALA A 78 28.98 -40.91 46.11
C ALA A 78 28.28 -39.58 45.80
N TRP A 79 28.92 -38.46 46.12
CA TRP A 79 28.46 -37.16 45.66
C TRP A 79 28.71 -37.04 44.16
N ALA A 80 27.64 -36.88 43.41
CA ALA A 80 27.68 -36.75 41.97
C ALA A 80 27.08 -35.40 41.56
N THR A 81 27.60 -34.83 40.48
CA THR A 81 26.86 -33.78 39.76
C THR A 81 25.55 -34.39 39.28
N PRO A 82 24.38 -33.79 39.58
CA PRO A 82 23.11 -34.29 39.08
C PRO A 82 23.20 -34.47 37.57
N ALA A 83 22.73 -35.61 37.06
CA ALA A 83 22.54 -35.76 35.63
C ALA A 83 21.60 -34.62 35.19
N THR A 84 22.10 -33.71 34.35
CA THR A 84 21.30 -32.61 33.81
C THR A 84 20.18 -33.23 32.98
N GLY A 85 18.96 -33.25 33.53
CA GLY A 85 17.80 -33.95 32.97
C GLY A 85 17.19 -33.34 31.71
N GLY A 86 17.95 -32.58 30.92
CA GLY A 86 17.48 -31.99 29.67
C GLY A 86 18.42 -32.36 28.53
N GLY A 87 17.96 -33.21 27.62
CA GLY A 87 18.66 -33.41 26.35
C GLY A 87 18.77 -32.08 25.60
N SER A 88 19.88 -31.85 24.92
CA SER A 88 20.05 -30.72 24.02
C SER A 88 18.92 -30.68 22.99
N ILE A 89 18.22 -29.56 22.85
CA ILE A 89 17.28 -29.35 21.76
C ILE A 89 18.09 -29.01 20.51
N ALA A 90 18.08 -29.89 19.52
CA ALA A 90 18.58 -29.59 18.19
C ALA A 90 17.60 -28.65 17.48
N VAL A 91 18.08 -27.48 17.08
CA VAL A 91 17.38 -26.54 16.20
C VAL A 91 17.94 -26.77 14.81
N GLU A 92 17.08 -27.17 13.89
CA GLU A 92 17.45 -27.52 12.52
C GLU A 92 16.66 -26.69 11.51
N ASP A 93 17.26 -26.44 10.34
CA ASP A 93 16.62 -25.85 9.16
C ASP A 93 16.54 -26.94 8.08
N GLU A 94 15.33 -27.38 7.74
CA GLU A 94 15.08 -28.49 6.82
C GLU A 94 15.96 -29.74 7.06
N GLY A 95 16.18 -30.09 8.33
CA GLY A 95 16.99 -31.25 8.74
C GLY A 95 18.49 -30.99 8.84
N SER A 96 18.94 -29.74 8.68
CA SER A 96 20.33 -29.31 8.90
C SER A 96 20.49 -28.69 10.29
N ASN A 97 21.39 -29.23 11.11
CA ASN A 97 21.65 -28.68 12.45
C ASN A 97 22.17 -27.23 12.40
N LEU A 98 21.38 -26.30 12.94
CA LEU A 98 21.79 -24.91 13.19
C LEU A 98 22.49 -24.78 14.55
N THR A 99 21.92 -25.37 15.61
CA THR A 99 22.51 -25.39 16.96
C THR A 99 21.88 -26.47 17.83
N SER A 100 22.66 -27.05 18.74
CA SER A 100 22.19 -27.95 19.80
C SER A 100 22.26 -27.31 21.20
N THR A 101 22.65 -26.04 21.28
CA THR A 101 22.89 -25.32 22.54
C THR A 101 22.13 -24.00 22.60
N ALA A 102 20.93 -23.95 22.03
CA ALA A 102 20.07 -22.77 22.05
C ALA A 102 19.87 -22.27 23.49
N ALA A 103 20.45 -21.10 23.81
CA ALA A 103 20.36 -20.50 25.15
C ALA A 103 19.02 -19.77 25.40
N LYS A 104 18.34 -19.35 24.32
CA LYS A 104 17.05 -18.66 24.36
C LYS A 104 16.30 -18.81 23.03
N LEU A 105 14.99 -19.05 23.10
CA LEU A 105 14.07 -18.89 21.98
C LEU A 105 13.33 -17.55 22.14
N ASN A 106 13.42 -16.66 21.15
CA ASN A 106 12.77 -15.35 21.16
C ASN A 106 11.81 -15.23 19.99
N PHE A 107 10.51 -15.28 20.26
CA PHE A 107 9.48 -15.14 19.23
C PHE A 107 9.09 -13.66 19.12
N THR A 108 9.28 -13.08 17.93
CA THR A 108 9.01 -11.66 17.65
C THR A 108 8.22 -11.51 16.36
N GLY A 109 7.52 -10.38 16.19
CA GLY A 109 6.75 -10.07 14.98
C GLY A 109 5.24 -10.00 15.22
N ALA A 110 4.55 -9.20 14.40
CA ALA A 110 3.12 -8.91 14.58
C ALA A 110 2.19 -10.12 14.34
N GLY A 111 2.67 -11.18 13.68
CA GLY A 111 1.91 -12.43 13.45
C GLY A 111 2.13 -13.51 14.52
N VAL A 112 2.92 -13.20 15.55
CA VAL A 112 3.25 -14.15 16.62
C VAL A 112 2.39 -13.85 17.84
N VAL A 113 1.61 -14.82 18.28
CA VAL A 113 0.94 -14.79 19.58
C VAL A 113 1.46 -15.95 20.41
N ALA A 114 2.17 -15.64 21.50
CA ALA A 114 2.59 -16.62 22.47
C ALA A 114 1.64 -16.58 23.67
N THR A 115 1.12 -17.75 24.05
CA THR A 115 0.32 -17.93 25.27
C THR A 115 0.99 -18.94 26.18
N ASN A 116 0.78 -18.79 27.48
CA ASN A 116 1.24 -19.74 28.49
C ASN A 116 0.02 -20.20 29.31
N SER A 117 -0.15 -21.52 29.42
CA SER A 117 -1.04 -22.13 30.40
C SER A 117 -0.25 -23.16 31.22
N GLY A 118 0.16 -22.77 32.42
CA GLY A 118 0.99 -23.61 33.30
C GLY A 118 2.43 -23.73 32.77
N ASN A 119 2.78 -24.92 32.28
CA ASN A 119 4.09 -25.22 31.68
C ASN A 119 4.05 -25.32 30.14
N ASP A 120 2.86 -25.18 29.53
CA ASP A 120 2.70 -25.27 28.08
C ASP A 120 2.77 -23.88 27.46
N VAL A 121 3.81 -23.64 26.66
CA VAL A 121 3.95 -22.44 25.83
C VAL A 121 3.42 -22.75 24.43
N THR A 122 2.29 -22.15 24.08
CA THR A 122 1.74 -22.23 22.71
C THR A 122 2.14 -20.99 21.94
N VAL A 123 2.95 -21.17 20.89
CA VAL A 123 3.28 -20.11 19.94
C VAL A 123 2.44 -20.29 18.69
N SER A 124 1.38 -19.48 18.57
CA SER A 124 0.62 -19.37 17.33
C SER A 124 1.38 -18.45 16.39
N ILE A 125 2.04 -19.05 15.40
CA ILE A 125 2.41 -18.35 14.18
C ILE A 125 1.16 -18.37 13.32
N ASN A 126 0.31 -17.38 13.52
CA ASN A 126 -0.77 -17.13 12.59
C ASN A 126 -0.07 -16.65 11.33
N GLY A 127 0.30 -17.61 10.47
CA GLY A 127 0.80 -17.30 9.16
C GLY A 127 -0.16 -16.26 8.61
N THR A 128 0.38 -15.13 8.17
CA THR A 128 -0.32 -14.38 7.15
C THR A 128 -0.30 -15.30 5.93
N ALA A 129 -1.09 -16.37 5.94
CA ALA A 129 -1.76 -16.83 4.75
C ALA A 129 -2.55 -15.58 4.35
N ALA A 130 -1.87 -14.72 3.59
CA ALA A 130 -2.54 -13.74 2.79
C ALA A 130 -3.64 -14.54 2.11
N PRO A 131 -4.91 -14.12 2.22
CA PRO A 131 -5.97 -14.82 1.52
C PRO A 131 -5.47 -15.06 0.10
N ASP A 132 -5.73 -16.24 -0.47
CA ASP A 132 -5.56 -16.53 -1.89
C ASP A 132 -6.52 -15.67 -2.74
N ASP A 133 -6.73 -14.40 -2.37
CA ASP A 133 -7.49 -13.38 -3.10
C ASP A 133 -6.71 -12.87 -4.33
N GLY A 134 -5.59 -13.53 -4.65
CA GLY A 134 -4.71 -13.14 -5.73
C GLY A 134 -3.90 -11.88 -5.42
N THR A 135 -3.72 -11.51 -4.15
CA THR A 135 -2.89 -10.37 -3.73
C THR A 135 -1.84 -10.75 -2.68
N ARG A 136 -0.76 -9.96 -2.59
CA ARG A 136 0.22 -10.04 -1.50
C ARG A 136 0.61 -8.66 -1.01
N LEU A 137 0.61 -8.47 0.31
CA LEU A 137 0.93 -7.19 0.93
C LEU A 137 2.40 -6.81 0.68
N LEU A 138 2.64 -5.58 0.22
CA LEU A 138 3.98 -5.01 0.01
C LEU A 138 4.82 -5.11 1.29
N ASP A 139 4.19 -4.89 2.45
CA ASP A 139 4.86 -4.87 3.75
C ASP A 139 5.30 -6.26 4.23
N SER A 140 4.86 -7.33 3.55
CA SER A 140 5.32 -8.70 3.82
C SER A 140 6.67 -9.03 3.18
N PHE A 141 7.18 -8.17 2.30
CA PHE A 141 8.48 -8.36 1.65
C PHE A 141 9.61 -7.80 2.50
N ALA A 142 10.76 -8.47 2.47
CA ALA A 142 11.97 -7.99 3.14
C ALA A 142 12.50 -6.72 2.45
N GLY A 143 13.03 -5.79 3.25
CA GLY A 143 13.58 -4.53 2.76
C GLY A 143 13.54 -3.44 3.82
N ALA A 144 14.58 -2.59 3.85
CA ALA A 144 14.67 -1.49 4.81
C ALA A 144 13.79 -0.30 4.39
N SER A 145 13.63 -0.09 3.08
CA SER A 145 12.80 0.95 2.48
C SER A 145 11.61 0.38 1.71
N ASP A 146 10.60 1.22 1.42
CA ASP A 146 9.50 0.82 0.54
C ASP A 146 10.00 0.49 -0.87
N ASP A 147 11.08 1.12 -1.33
CA ASP A 147 11.72 0.75 -2.59
C ASP A 147 12.30 -0.67 -2.57
N ASP A 148 13.00 -1.05 -1.51
CA ASP A 148 13.55 -2.42 -1.38
C ASP A 148 12.43 -3.46 -1.40
N LYS A 149 11.34 -3.16 -0.66
CA LYS A 149 10.15 -4.01 -0.62
C LYS A 149 9.47 -4.12 -1.99
N LEU A 150 9.33 -3.01 -2.72
CA LEU A 150 8.70 -3.02 -4.04
C LEU A 150 9.58 -3.75 -5.06
N THR A 151 10.91 -3.69 -4.93
CA THR A 151 11.82 -4.49 -5.75
C THR A 151 11.63 -5.98 -5.51
N ALA A 152 11.58 -6.40 -4.24
CA ALA A 152 11.31 -7.79 -3.88
C ALA A 152 9.90 -8.24 -4.32
N ALA A 153 8.90 -7.38 -4.19
CA ALA A 153 7.52 -7.65 -4.59
C ALA A 153 7.35 -7.81 -6.10
N ILE A 154 8.02 -6.97 -6.89
CA ILE A 154 8.03 -7.08 -8.37
C ILE A 154 8.66 -8.42 -8.79
N ALA A 155 9.83 -8.76 -8.24
CA ALA A 155 10.49 -10.03 -8.55
C ALA A 155 9.61 -11.23 -8.19
N TRP A 156 8.94 -11.18 -7.03
CA TRP A 156 7.96 -12.18 -6.64
C TRP A 156 6.79 -12.27 -7.62
N GLN A 157 6.14 -11.14 -7.97
CA GLN A 157 4.99 -11.14 -8.87
C GLN A 157 5.34 -11.72 -10.25
N GLN A 158 6.50 -11.36 -10.80
CA GLN A 158 6.99 -11.87 -12.09
C GLN A 158 7.29 -13.38 -12.07
N GLY A 159 7.58 -13.95 -10.90
CA GLY A 159 7.80 -15.39 -10.72
C GLY A 159 6.52 -16.22 -10.59
N HIS A 160 5.33 -15.61 -10.55
CA HIS A 160 4.06 -16.30 -10.31
C HIS A 160 3.15 -16.27 -11.54
N HIS A 161 2.51 -17.41 -11.81
CA HIS A 161 1.44 -17.50 -12.81
C HIS A 161 0.30 -16.53 -12.46
N SER A 162 -0.38 -15.99 -13.48
CA SER A 162 -1.45 -14.99 -13.34
C SER A 162 -1.06 -13.65 -12.71
N MET A 163 0.21 -13.44 -12.33
CA MET A 163 0.75 -12.21 -11.75
C MET A 163 -0.16 -11.63 -10.65
N PRO A 164 -0.20 -12.25 -9.45
CA PRO A 164 -1.00 -11.78 -8.33
C PRO A 164 -0.63 -10.35 -7.93
N ALA A 165 -1.61 -9.55 -7.52
CA ALA A 165 -1.42 -8.13 -7.26
C ALA A 165 -0.54 -7.84 -6.05
N ILE A 166 0.34 -6.86 -6.19
CA ILE A 166 1.06 -6.28 -5.06
C ILE A 166 0.09 -5.32 -4.38
N ARG A 167 -0.26 -5.61 -3.13
CA ARG A 167 -1.19 -4.79 -2.34
C ARG A 167 -0.44 -3.84 -1.43
N LEU A 168 -0.71 -2.55 -1.58
CA LEU A 168 -0.19 -1.51 -0.71
C LEU A 168 -1.02 -1.45 0.58
N ALA A 169 -0.32 -1.44 1.73
CA ALA A 169 -0.96 -1.25 3.03
C ALA A 169 -1.65 0.13 3.12
N ALA A 170 -2.60 0.26 4.05
CA ALA A 170 -3.30 1.51 4.35
C ALA A 170 -2.41 2.47 5.16
N ARG A 171 -1.35 2.98 4.52
CA ARG A 171 -0.40 3.96 5.04
C ARG A 171 0.19 4.80 3.91
N GLU A 172 0.99 5.80 4.28
CA GLU A 172 1.89 6.47 3.34
C GLU A 172 3.07 5.55 2.98
N HIS A 173 3.34 5.41 1.68
CA HIS A 173 4.51 4.73 1.11
C HIS A 173 5.42 5.77 0.45
N THR A 174 6.74 5.65 0.63
CA THR A 174 7.69 6.58 0.00
C THR A 174 8.55 5.85 -1.03
N PHE A 175 8.41 6.21 -2.31
CA PHE A 175 9.26 5.67 -3.37
C PHE A 175 10.16 6.74 -3.93
N ASN A 176 11.43 6.41 -4.11
CA ASN A 176 12.49 7.29 -4.56
C ASN A 176 13.20 6.74 -5.80
N GLN A 177 12.81 5.58 -6.33
CA GLN A 177 13.44 4.96 -7.49
C GLN A 177 12.50 4.95 -8.71
N THR A 178 13.06 5.30 -9.88
CA THR A 178 12.44 5.02 -11.19
C THR A 178 12.33 3.52 -11.41
N ARG A 179 11.23 3.06 -11.99
CA ARG A 179 10.97 1.63 -12.24
C ARG A 179 10.52 1.37 -13.67
N GLN A 180 10.88 0.20 -14.16
CA GLN A 180 10.39 -0.30 -15.44
C GLN A 180 9.02 -0.94 -15.27
N LEU A 181 8.09 -0.54 -16.13
CA LEU A 181 6.83 -1.27 -16.31
C LEU A 181 7.09 -2.63 -16.97
N TYR A 182 6.20 -3.57 -16.74
CA TYR A 182 6.20 -4.87 -17.40
C TYR A 182 4.76 -5.36 -17.59
N SER A 183 4.56 -6.22 -18.58
CA SER A 183 3.23 -6.80 -18.86
C SER A 183 2.75 -7.61 -17.67
N GLY A 184 1.48 -7.46 -17.31
CA GLY A 184 0.84 -8.12 -16.18
C GLY A 184 1.16 -7.50 -14.82
N LEU A 185 1.85 -6.35 -14.74
CA LEU A 185 2.04 -5.62 -13.48
C LEU A 185 0.69 -5.32 -12.84
N LYS A 186 0.49 -5.76 -11.60
CA LYS A 186 -0.69 -5.42 -10.81
C LYS A 186 -0.30 -4.78 -9.49
N LEU A 187 -0.73 -3.53 -9.26
CA LEU A 187 -0.46 -2.77 -8.04
C LEU A 187 -1.76 -2.17 -7.50
N VAL A 188 -2.16 -2.54 -6.30
CA VAL A 188 -3.47 -2.16 -5.75
C VAL A 188 -3.33 -1.55 -4.36
N GLY A 189 -4.09 -0.51 -4.08
CA GLY A 189 -4.23 0.06 -2.74
C GLY A 189 -5.39 -0.56 -1.97
N THR A 190 -5.78 0.13 -0.91
CA THR A 190 -6.97 -0.24 -0.11
C THR A 190 -8.16 0.58 -0.58
N PRO A 191 -9.26 -0.05 -1.04
CA PRO A 191 -10.49 0.66 -1.42
C PRO A 191 -11.00 1.58 -0.30
N ALA A 192 -11.21 2.87 -0.59
CA ALA A 192 -11.61 3.86 0.42
C ALA A 192 -12.47 5.02 -0.13
N GLY A 193 -13.09 4.85 -1.30
CA GLY A 193 -13.85 5.92 -1.96
C GLY A 193 -12.95 6.99 -2.58
N PRO A 194 -13.40 8.26 -2.71
CA PRO A 194 -12.62 9.35 -3.27
C PRO A 194 -11.34 9.65 -2.46
N ARG A 195 -10.17 9.69 -3.11
CA ARG A 195 -8.85 9.82 -2.46
C ARG A 195 -8.23 11.21 -2.64
N ASN A 196 -9.03 12.24 -2.38
CA ASN A 196 -8.63 13.63 -2.62
C ASN A 196 -7.52 14.10 -1.65
N LEU A 197 -6.27 13.99 -2.09
CA LEU A 197 -5.08 14.42 -1.34
C LEU A 197 -5.00 15.94 -1.10
N GLU A 198 -5.69 16.77 -1.88
CA GLU A 198 -5.68 18.22 -1.71
C GLU A 198 -6.33 18.65 -0.39
N GLN A 199 -7.44 18.00 -0.03
CA GLN A 199 -8.26 18.43 1.12
C GLN A 199 -7.67 17.95 2.44
N ASN A 200 -7.41 16.65 2.55
CA ASN A 200 -6.75 16.07 3.72
C ASN A 200 -6.15 14.70 3.38
N PRO A 201 -4.81 14.57 3.31
CA PRO A 201 -4.15 13.30 3.06
C PRO A 201 -4.52 12.18 4.07
N ALA A 202 -4.96 12.53 5.29
CA ALA A 202 -5.33 11.56 6.30
C ALA A 202 -6.60 10.75 5.97
N TYR A 203 -7.42 11.21 5.02
CA TYR A 203 -8.61 10.47 4.55
C TYR A 203 -8.28 9.47 3.43
N THR A 204 -7.06 9.52 2.89
CA THR A 204 -6.61 8.59 1.86
C THR A 204 -5.94 7.39 2.53
N SER A 205 -6.59 6.23 2.45
CA SER A 205 -6.10 4.97 3.03
C SER A 205 -4.71 4.60 2.53
N THR A 206 -4.53 4.53 1.21
CA THR A 206 -3.26 4.19 0.56
C THR A 206 -2.74 5.38 -0.22
N HIS A 207 -1.62 5.92 0.24
CA HIS A 207 -1.00 7.12 -0.30
C HIS A 207 0.46 6.84 -0.63
N ILE A 208 0.91 7.30 -1.80
CA ILE A 208 2.28 7.19 -2.28
C ILE A 208 2.89 8.58 -2.39
N ARG A 209 4.01 8.82 -1.71
CA ARG A 209 4.83 10.00 -1.86
C ARG A 209 6.03 9.70 -2.76
N LEU A 210 6.18 10.48 -3.82
CA LEU A 210 7.33 10.37 -4.71
C LEU A 210 8.49 11.22 -4.17
N GLY A 211 9.65 10.60 -4.02
CA GLY A 211 10.88 11.20 -3.54
C GLY A 211 11.75 11.79 -4.65
N ASN A 212 12.83 12.44 -4.23
CA ASN A 212 13.78 13.16 -5.07
C ASN A 212 14.66 12.31 -6.01
N GLY A 213 14.50 11.00 -6.11
CA GLY A 213 15.11 10.18 -7.16
C GLY A 213 14.16 9.94 -8.34
N ILE A 214 12.90 10.34 -8.23
CA ILE A 214 11.91 10.30 -9.30
C ILE A 214 11.78 11.70 -9.91
N SER A 215 11.57 11.79 -11.21
CA SER A 215 11.37 13.03 -11.96
C SER A 215 10.35 12.80 -13.07
N SER A 216 10.62 13.27 -14.29
CA SER A 216 9.77 13.10 -15.46
C SER A 216 10.52 12.49 -16.64
N GLY A 217 9.78 12.08 -17.66
CA GLY A 217 10.30 11.37 -18.82
C GLY A 217 10.89 10.02 -18.45
N THR A 218 12.11 9.73 -18.89
CA THR A 218 12.79 8.46 -18.59
C THR A 218 13.16 8.28 -17.11
N SER A 219 12.91 9.29 -16.28
CA SER A 219 13.03 9.24 -14.83
C SER A 219 11.68 9.32 -14.10
N SER A 220 10.56 9.09 -14.81
CA SER A 220 9.23 8.97 -14.19
C SER A 220 9.20 7.81 -13.20
N TRP A 221 8.18 7.74 -12.34
CA TRP A 221 8.11 6.60 -11.41
C TRP A 221 8.02 5.28 -12.18
N TRP A 222 7.19 5.24 -13.21
CA TRP A 222 7.03 4.11 -14.11
C TRP A 222 7.41 4.50 -15.54
N VAL A 223 8.31 3.74 -16.14
CA VAL A 223 8.81 3.96 -17.50
C VAL A 223 8.70 2.67 -18.30
N THR A 224 8.27 2.75 -19.56
CA THR A 224 8.25 1.57 -20.43
C THR A 224 9.68 1.11 -20.79
N PRO A 225 9.97 -0.20 -20.79
CA PRO A 225 11.24 -0.74 -21.28
C PRO A 225 11.34 -0.65 -22.82
N GLY A 226 10.26 -0.24 -23.48
CA GLY A 226 10.09 -0.14 -24.92
C GLY A 226 9.05 -1.14 -25.43
N GLY A 227 8.45 -0.85 -26.58
CA GLY A 227 7.42 -1.71 -27.18
C GLY A 227 6.08 -1.68 -26.44
N ASN A 228 5.18 -2.58 -26.80
CA ASN A 228 3.85 -2.68 -26.19
C ASN A 228 3.91 -3.44 -24.86
N LEU A 229 3.15 -2.96 -23.89
CA LEU A 229 2.93 -3.64 -22.61
C LEU A 229 1.46 -4.03 -22.47
N PHE A 230 1.21 -5.18 -21.85
CA PHE A 230 -0.11 -5.80 -21.80
C PHE A 230 -0.59 -5.97 -20.36
N ASP A 231 -1.91 -5.94 -20.14
CA ASP A 231 -2.55 -6.42 -18.91
C ASP A 231 -2.05 -5.76 -17.61
N ILE A 232 -1.66 -4.49 -17.66
CA ILE A 232 -1.29 -3.73 -16.45
C ILE A 232 -2.56 -3.34 -15.72
N TYR A 233 -2.59 -3.57 -14.40
CA TYR A 233 -3.66 -3.17 -13.50
C TYR A 233 -3.15 -2.31 -12.37
N MET A 234 -3.70 -1.10 -12.20
CA MET A 234 -3.39 -0.26 -11.05
C MET A 234 -4.66 0.32 -10.44
N ALA A 235 -4.84 0.14 -9.13
CA ALA A 235 -6.10 0.51 -8.49
C ALA A 235 -5.97 1.09 -7.09
N ASP A 236 -6.91 1.96 -6.72
CA ASP A 236 -7.24 2.25 -5.32
C ASP A 236 -6.15 2.92 -4.46
N PHE A 237 -5.26 3.71 -5.06
CA PHE A 237 -4.27 4.50 -4.33
C PHE A 237 -4.18 5.93 -4.85
N ALA A 238 -3.60 6.82 -4.04
CA ALA A 238 -3.25 8.17 -4.45
C ALA A 238 -1.73 8.36 -4.55
N VAL A 239 -1.30 9.26 -5.42
CA VAL A 239 0.11 9.61 -5.66
C VAL A 239 0.30 11.11 -5.47
N GLN A 240 1.24 11.45 -4.60
CA GLN A 240 1.64 12.80 -4.25
C GLN A 240 3.00 13.12 -4.85
N GLY A 241 2.99 14.08 -5.76
CA GLY A 241 4.17 14.75 -6.24
C GLY A 241 4.70 15.78 -5.24
N ASN A 242 5.72 16.53 -5.65
CA ASN A 242 6.37 17.52 -4.79
C ASN A 242 5.83 18.93 -5.06
N SER A 243 5.38 19.61 -4.00
CA SER A 243 5.03 21.02 -4.06
C SER A 243 6.26 21.86 -4.43
N GLY A 244 6.20 22.57 -5.56
CA GLY A 244 7.19 23.61 -5.90
C GLY A 244 8.25 23.23 -6.93
N SER A 245 8.17 22.06 -7.58
CA SER A 245 9.27 21.60 -8.45
C SER A 245 8.91 21.11 -9.85
N SER A 246 7.63 21.10 -10.27
CA SER A 246 7.18 20.60 -11.60
C SER A 246 7.94 19.33 -12.04
N ARG A 247 8.05 18.38 -11.10
CA ARG A 247 9.09 17.35 -11.16
C ARG A 247 8.54 15.99 -11.52
N HIS A 248 7.57 15.51 -10.74
CA HIS A 248 7.20 14.10 -10.75
C HIS A 248 6.21 13.76 -11.85
N GLN A 249 6.49 12.68 -12.58
CA GLN A 249 5.56 12.06 -13.51
C GLN A 249 5.26 10.64 -13.07
N PHE A 250 4.00 10.22 -13.21
CA PHE A 250 3.58 8.87 -12.84
C PHE A 250 4.04 7.83 -13.85
N ILE A 251 3.50 7.86 -15.08
CA ILE A 251 3.82 6.93 -16.16
C ILE A 251 4.37 7.67 -17.38
N ASP A 252 5.48 7.17 -17.90
CA ASP A 252 6.06 7.56 -19.18
C ASP A 252 6.12 6.39 -20.16
N VAL A 253 5.41 6.54 -21.27
CA VAL A 253 5.44 5.60 -22.41
C VAL A 253 6.29 6.23 -23.50
N THR A 254 7.55 5.83 -23.57
CA THR A 254 8.51 6.40 -24.53
C THR A 254 8.30 5.86 -25.94
N THR A 255 7.97 4.57 -26.04
CA THR A 255 7.67 3.86 -27.28
C THR A 255 6.59 2.80 -27.03
N GLY A 256 5.90 2.38 -28.09
CA GLY A 256 4.81 1.41 -28.00
C GLY A 256 3.56 1.98 -27.31
N SER A 257 2.73 1.09 -26.77
CA SER A 257 1.44 1.42 -26.15
C SER A 257 1.16 0.55 -24.92
N LEU A 258 0.34 1.09 -24.02
CA LEU A 258 -0.33 0.30 -22.99
C LEU A 258 -1.55 -0.36 -23.63
N TYR A 259 -1.56 -1.68 -23.67
CA TYR A 259 -2.56 -2.49 -24.37
C TYR A 259 -3.35 -3.32 -23.34
N ALA A 260 -4.68 -3.32 -23.43
CA ALA A 260 -5.55 -4.08 -22.53
C ALA A 260 -5.28 -3.81 -21.03
N CYS A 261 -4.94 -2.56 -20.71
CA CYS A 261 -4.63 -2.15 -19.35
C CYS A 261 -5.87 -1.59 -18.64
N GLN A 262 -5.90 -1.65 -17.31
CA GLN A 262 -6.95 -1.04 -16.51
C GLN A 262 -6.37 -0.24 -15.34
N PHE A 263 -6.88 0.97 -15.17
CA PHE A 263 -6.53 1.86 -14.07
C PHE A 263 -7.82 2.24 -13.35
N HIS A 264 -7.89 2.02 -12.04
CA HIS A 264 -9.13 2.15 -11.27
C HIS A 264 -8.98 3.08 -10.07
N ALA A 265 -9.83 4.10 -10.01
CA ALA A 265 -9.99 5.01 -8.89
C ALA A 265 -8.68 5.61 -8.34
N LEU A 266 -7.85 6.15 -9.24
CA LEU A 266 -6.54 6.74 -8.91
C LEU A 266 -6.65 8.24 -8.65
N SER A 267 -5.85 8.73 -7.70
CA SER A 267 -5.80 10.15 -7.37
C SER A 267 -4.38 10.69 -7.43
N PHE A 268 -4.21 11.88 -8.00
CA PHE A 268 -2.93 12.51 -8.23
C PHE A 268 -2.95 13.94 -7.70
N ASN A 269 -1.87 14.34 -7.05
CA ASN A 269 -1.71 15.69 -6.52
C ASN A 269 -0.28 16.19 -6.75
N MET A 270 -0.11 17.47 -7.11
CA MET A 270 1.21 18.09 -7.29
C MET A 270 2.08 17.38 -8.34
N MET A 271 1.45 16.80 -9.37
CA MET A 271 2.14 16.06 -10.42
C MET A 271 2.47 16.96 -11.60
N ARG A 272 3.62 16.70 -12.25
CA ARG A 272 3.93 17.25 -13.57
C ARG A 272 3.08 16.57 -14.63
N GLY A 273 3.09 15.25 -14.70
CA GLY A 273 2.27 14.47 -15.64
C GLY A 273 1.81 13.16 -15.02
N VAL A 274 0.66 12.67 -15.44
CA VAL A 274 0.14 11.37 -14.99
C VAL A 274 0.37 10.33 -16.09
N PHE A 275 -0.22 10.55 -17.27
CA PHE A 275 -0.01 9.71 -18.45
C PHE A 275 0.47 10.57 -19.61
N GLY A 276 1.77 10.52 -19.86
CA GLY A 276 2.44 11.39 -20.83
C GLY A 276 2.78 12.78 -20.27
N ARG A 277 3.16 13.68 -21.17
CA ARG A 277 3.52 15.09 -20.93
C ARG A 277 3.08 15.95 -22.11
N LYS A 278 3.11 17.27 -21.97
CA LYS A 278 2.70 18.18 -23.07
C LYS A 278 3.38 17.92 -24.41
N ASP A 279 4.65 17.51 -24.40
CA ASP A 279 5.46 17.22 -25.58
C ASP A 279 5.38 15.75 -26.05
N ARG A 280 4.82 14.84 -25.23
CA ARG A 280 4.82 13.41 -25.53
C ARG A 280 3.56 12.71 -25.02
N LYS A 281 2.81 12.12 -25.94
CA LYS A 281 1.62 11.32 -25.63
C LYS A 281 1.96 9.95 -25.07
N CYS A 282 1.13 9.48 -24.13
CA CYS A 282 0.99 8.10 -23.71
C CYS A 282 0.01 7.40 -24.65
N LEU A 283 0.49 6.40 -25.40
CA LEU A 283 -0.36 5.63 -26.31
C LEU A 283 -1.09 4.52 -25.54
N LEU A 284 -2.40 4.46 -25.74
CA LEU A 284 -3.32 3.54 -25.10
C LEU A 284 -4.12 2.78 -26.18
N THR A 285 -4.17 1.46 -26.06
CA THR A 285 -5.05 0.61 -26.88
C THR A 285 -5.87 -0.28 -25.98
N GLN A 286 -7.19 -0.32 -26.15
CA GLN A 286 -8.06 -1.17 -25.31
C GLN A 286 -7.89 -0.91 -23.80
N THR A 287 -7.59 0.33 -23.41
CA THR A 287 -7.36 0.69 -22.01
C THR A 287 -8.63 1.22 -21.36
N THR A 288 -8.85 0.85 -20.09
CA THR A 288 -9.96 1.37 -19.28
C THR A 288 -9.46 2.20 -18.11
N PHE A 289 -9.94 3.44 -17.99
CA PHE A 289 -9.87 4.19 -16.74
C PHE A 289 -11.24 4.13 -16.09
N SER A 290 -11.34 3.60 -14.87
CA SER A 290 -12.63 3.42 -14.19
C SER A 290 -12.66 3.99 -12.78
N GLY A 291 -13.86 4.18 -12.24
CA GLY A 291 -14.07 4.70 -10.89
C GLY A 291 -13.79 6.20 -10.73
N HIS A 292 -13.55 6.63 -9.49
CA HIS A 292 -13.39 8.05 -9.13
C HIS A 292 -11.94 8.51 -9.20
N TRP A 293 -11.65 9.52 -10.02
CA TRP A 293 -10.31 10.05 -10.22
C TRP A 293 -10.17 11.49 -9.77
N THR A 294 -8.97 11.84 -9.31
CA THR A 294 -8.56 13.24 -9.15
C THR A 294 -7.17 13.47 -9.73
N ALA A 295 -6.94 14.64 -10.32
CA ALA A 295 -5.62 15.10 -10.76
C ALA A 295 -5.52 16.61 -10.47
N LEU A 296 -5.08 16.92 -9.26
CA LEU A 296 -5.19 18.27 -8.70
C LEU A 296 -3.82 18.91 -8.52
N ASN A 297 -3.82 20.25 -8.45
CA ASN A 297 -2.61 21.05 -8.28
C ASN A 297 -1.53 20.65 -9.30
N LEU A 298 -1.91 20.57 -10.57
CA LEU A 298 -1.02 20.20 -11.66
C LEU A 298 0.10 21.22 -11.90
N TRP A 299 1.23 20.75 -12.43
CA TRP A 299 2.37 21.58 -12.82
C TRP A 299 2.63 21.60 -14.33
N ASP A 300 2.05 20.66 -15.06
CA ASP A 300 2.14 20.49 -16.50
C ASP A 300 0.89 19.72 -16.99
N THR A 301 0.77 19.41 -18.27
CA THR A 301 -0.30 18.56 -18.81
C THR A 301 -0.34 17.21 -18.09
N GLN A 302 -1.46 16.92 -17.41
CA GLN A 302 -1.62 15.70 -16.63
C GLN A 302 -1.84 14.47 -17.53
N PHE A 303 -2.63 14.65 -18.59
CA PHE A 303 -2.97 13.57 -19.50
C PHE A 303 -2.73 14.01 -20.93
N HIS A 304 -1.70 13.44 -21.58
CA HIS A 304 -1.54 13.54 -23.02
C HIS A 304 -1.74 12.13 -23.59
N LEU A 305 -2.94 11.83 -24.10
CA LEU A 305 -3.35 10.47 -24.46
C LEU A 305 -3.51 10.33 -25.97
N GLY A 306 -3.10 9.20 -26.53
CA GLY A 306 -3.38 8.82 -27.92
C GLY A 306 -3.67 7.33 -28.05
N GLY A 307 -3.97 6.87 -29.27
CA GLY A 307 -4.25 5.46 -29.55
C GLY A 307 -5.74 5.19 -29.85
N ALA A 308 -6.27 4.02 -29.48
CA ALA A 308 -7.60 3.61 -29.90
C ALA A 308 -8.35 2.67 -28.94
N ASP A 309 -9.67 2.57 -29.10
CA ASP A 309 -10.50 1.54 -28.47
C ASP A 309 -10.55 1.62 -26.93
N ASN A 310 -10.48 2.83 -26.35
CA ASN A 310 -10.42 3.03 -24.90
C ASN A 310 -11.77 3.41 -24.28
N ASN A 311 -11.92 3.14 -22.98
CA ASN A 311 -13.02 3.65 -22.16
C ASN A 311 -12.45 4.43 -20.97
N LEU A 312 -12.56 5.76 -21.01
CA LEU A 312 -11.94 6.64 -20.03
C LEU A 312 -13.02 7.25 -19.12
N TRP A 313 -13.07 6.86 -17.86
CA TRP A 313 -13.97 7.36 -16.81
C TRP A 313 -15.47 7.16 -17.08
N MET A 314 -15.85 6.11 -17.82
CA MET A 314 -17.24 5.86 -18.21
C MET A 314 -18.16 5.46 -17.04
N ASP A 315 -17.61 4.83 -16.00
CA ASP A 315 -18.32 4.39 -14.78
C ASP A 315 -17.99 5.27 -13.56
N GLY A 316 -17.48 6.47 -13.79
CA GLY A 316 -17.08 7.40 -12.76
C GLY A 316 -16.89 8.81 -13.30
N TYR A 317 -15.89 9.52 -12.78
CA TYR A 317 -15.50 10.82 -13.30
C TYR A 317 -14.06 11.14 -12.90
N ILE A 318 -13.47 12.11 -13.59
CA ILE A 318 -12.21 12.73 -13.18
C ILE A 318 -12.44 14.17 -12.76
N ASN A 319 -11.97 14.54 -11.57
CA ASN A 319 -11.81 15.93 -11.15
C ASN A 319 -10.37 16.38 -11.45
N ILE A 320 -10.20 17.35 -12.32
CA ILE A 320 -8.90 17.88 -12.71
C ILE A 320 -8.88 19.39 -12.61
N GLY A 321 -7.75 19.93 -12.16
CA GLY A 321 -7.58 21.36 -12.03
C GLY A 321 -6.22 21.74 -11.50
N VAL A 322 -5.89 23.00 -11.71
CA VAL A 322 -4.70 23.64 -11.16
C VAL A 322 -5.03 24.39 -9.87
N SER A 323 -4.00 24.71 -9.08
CA SER A 323 -4.17 25.57 -7.92
C SER A 323 -4.17 27.06 -8.34
N SER A 324 -4.57 27.94 -7.42
CA SER A 324 -4.40 29.39 -7.59
C SER A 324 -2.96 29.89 -7.33
N SER A 325 -1.98 28.98 -7.21
CA SER A 325 -0.60 29.35 -6.94
C SER A 325 0.06 29.97 -8.17
N PRO A 326 0.68 31.16 -8.07
CA PRO A 326 1.45 31.74 -9.18
C PRO A 326 2.58 30.85 -9.69
N ALA A 327 3.07 29.92 -8.87
CA ALA A 327 4.10 28.97 -9.29
C ALA A 327 3.57 27.93 -10.31
N GLN A 328 2.25 27.75 -10.38
CA GLN A 328 1.59 26.77 -11.25
C GLN A 328 0.87 27.46 -12.42
N THR A 329 1.42 28.56 -12.91
CA THR A 329 0.82 29.35 -13.99
C THR A 329 1.12 28.74 -15.34
N GLY A 330 0.08 28.51 -16.14
CA GLY A 330 0.21 28.10 -17.54
C GLY A 330 0.64 29.27 -18.43
N SER A 331 1.43 28.98 -19.45
CA SER A 331 1.87 29.93 -20.47
C SER A 331 1.02 29.79 -21.73
N TYR A 332 0.65 30.93 -22.32
CA TYR A 332 -0.19 30.97 -23.52
C TYR A 332 0.44 30.22 -24.72
N GLY A 333 1.75 30.35 -24.93
CA GLY A 333 2.46 29.83 -26.10
C GLY A 333 2.78 28.33 -26.07
N ASP A 334 2.57 27.66 -24.94
CA ASP A 334 3.22 26.40 -24.62
C ASP A 334 2.33 25.15 -24.78
N ASN A 335 1.12 25.32 -25.32
CA ASN A 335 0.09 24.26 -25.33
C ASN A 335 -0.25 23.76 -23.92
N ASP A 336 -0.29 24.67 -22.93
CA ASP A 336 -0.60 24.34 -21.54
C ASP A 336 -2.11 24.06 -21.38
N TYR A 337 -2.45 22.80 -21.63
CA TYR A 337 -3.76 22.21 -21.40
C TYR A 337 -3.66 21.17 -20.29
N GLU A 338 -4.68 21.08 -19.45
CA GLU A 338 -4.77 20.05 -18.42
C GLU A 338 -4.85 18.65 -19.05
N LEU A 339 -5.59 18.52 -20.15
CA LEU A 339 -5.69 17.30 -20.97
C LEU A 339 -5.48 17.57 -22.46
N ILE A 340 -4.74 16.68 -23.10
CA ILE A 340 -4.53 16.63 -24.55
C ILE A 340 -4.88 15.23 -25.05
N PHE A 341 -5.85 15.13 -25.95
CA PHE A 341 -6.12 13.91 -26.70
C PHE A 341 -5.52 14.01 -28.10
N GLY A 342 -4.33 13.41 -28.26
CA GLY A 342 -3.52 13.45 -29.47
C GLY A 342 -3.65 12.19 -30.32
N SER A 343 -4.51 12.27 -31.33
CA SER A 343 -4.84 11.15 -32.25
C SER A 343 -5.49 9.97 -31.53
N LEU A 344 -6.40 10.25 -30.59
CA LEU A 344 -7.18 9.24 -29.88
C LEU A 344 -8.45 8.93 -30.70
N THR A 345 -8.71 7.65 -30.96
CA THR A 345 -9.84 7.20 -31.81
C THR A 345 -10.68 6.12 -31.13
N LYS A 346 -11.92 5.91 -31.58
CA LYS A 346 -12.84 4.87 -31.04
C LYS A 346 -12.90 4.86 -29.51
N THR A 347 -12.78 6.02 -28.89
CA THR A 347 -12.62 6.13 -27.45
C THR A 347 -13.82 6.82 -26.85
N ASN A 348 -14.36 6.22 -25.80
CA ASN A 348 -15.41 6.80 -24.97
C ASN A 348 -14.76 7.51 -23.79
N VAL A 349 -15.26 8.70 -23.48
CA VAL A 349 -14.78 9.55 -22.39
C VAL A 349 -16.01 9.91 -21.56
N GLY A 350 -16.04 9.47 -20.31
CA GLY A 350 -17.10 9.79 -19.37
C GLY A 350 -16.97 11.21 -18.82
N TYR A 351 -17.45 11.39 -17.60
CA TYR A 351 -17.59 12.72 -17.03
C TYR A 351 -16.23 13.31 -16.65
N ILE A 352 -15.90 14.48 -17.20
CA ILE A 352 -14.74 15.27 -16.80
C ILE A 352 -15.25 16.49 -16.05
N PHE A 353 -14.86 16.65 -14.79
CA PHE A 353 -14.99 17.90 -14.06
C PHE A 353 -13.65 18.62 -14.10
N MET A 354 -13.64 19.81 -14.68
CA MET A 354 -12.42 20.55 -15.00
C MET A 354 -12.58 22.03 -14.67
N SER A 355 -11.55 22.60 -14.06
CA SER A 355 -11.49 24.01 -13.68
C SER A 355 -10.21 24.66 -14.18
N ALA A 356 -10.30 25.26 -15.37
CA ALA A 356 -9.22 25.98 -16.02
C ALA A 356 -9.01 27.35 -15.37
N LEU A 357 -7.81 27.60 -14.84
CA LEU A 357 -7.45 28.90 -14.26
C LEU A 357 -5.97 29.17 -14.35
N ASN A 358 -5.56 30.38 -13.98
CA ASN A 358 -4.13 30.72 -13.87
C ASN A 358 -3.34 30.42 -15.16
N GLY A 359 -3.91 30.80 -16.32
CA GLY A 359 -3.31 30.58 -17.65
C GLY A 359 -3.44 29.16 -18.23
N TRP A 360 -3.93 28.19 -17.46
CA TRP A 360 -4.20 26.84 -17.94
C TRP A 360 -5.50 26.74 -18.71
N ARG A 361 -5.47 26.01 -19.82
CA ARG A 361 -6.67 25.65 -20.58
C ARG A 361 -7.11 24.25 -20.22
N GLY A 362 -8.36 23.97 -20.50
CA GLY A 362 -8.97 22.71 -20.14
C GLY A 362 -8.52 21.52 -20.99
N LEU A 363 -9.27 21.27 -22.06
CA LEU A 363 -9.12 20.13 -22.96
C LEU A 363 -8.66 20.59 -24.35
N ARG A 364 -7.70 19.87 -24.92
CA ARG A 364 -7.34 19.95 -26.33
C ARG A 364 -7.52 18.62 -27.02
N VAL A 365 -8.07 18.63 -28.23
CA VAL A 365 -8.07 17.47 -29.13
C VAL A 365 -7.28 17.79 -30.40
N THR A 366 -6.36 16.90 -30.76
CA THR A 366 -5.56 16.97 -32.00
C THR A 366 -5.61 15.63 -32.74
N GLY A 367 -5.29 15.62 -34.05
CA GLY A 367 -5.15 14.38 -34.84
C GLY A 367 -6.09 14.27 -36.04
N SER A 368 -6.04 13.15 -36.75
CA SER A 368 -6.74 12.93 -38.04
C SER A 368 -8.12 12.28 -37.89
N ALA A 369 -9.01 12.59 -38.83
CA ALA A 369 -10.33 11.99 -38.97
C ALA A 369 -10.19 10.47 -39.20
N GLY A 370 -10.82 9.66 -38.35
CA GLY A 370 -10.74 8.20 -38.48
C GLY A 370 -11.94 7.53 -37.84
N HIS A 371 -12.08 7.64 -36.52
CA HIS A 371 -13.25 7.15 -35.80
C HIS A 371 -13.33 7.92 -34.48
N GLY A 372 -14.44 8.63 -34.25
CA GLY A 372 -14.42 9.78 -33.35
C GLY A 372 -14.32 9.49 -31.85
N LEU A 373 -14.03 10.54 -31.09
CA LEU A 373 -14.11 10.59 -29.63
C LEU A 373 -15.55 10.84 -29.20
N ARG A 374 -16.01 10.16 -28.15
CA ARG A 374 -17.38 10.34 -27.61
C ARG A 374 -17.30 10.74 -26.16
N PHE A 375 -17.63 12.00 -25.87
CA PHE A 375 -17.65 12.57 -24.53
C PHE A 375 -19.06 12.53 -23.96
N PHE A 376 -19.23 12.00 -22.75
CA PHE A 376 -20.51 11.83 -22.10
C PHE A 376 -20.58 12.68 -20.83
N GLY A 377 -21.29 13.81 -20.91
CA GLY A 377 -21.41 14.79 -19.84
C GLY A 377 -20.19 15.69 -19.72
N GLY A 378 -19.80 15.97 -18.47
CA GLY A 378 -18.68 16.81 -18.11
C GLY A 378 -19.05 18.26 -17.79
N SER A 379 -18.24 18.88 -16.93
CA SER A 379 -18.23 20.31 -16.64
C SER A 379 -16.85 20.87 -17.00
N TYR A 380 -16.82 21.72 -18.00
CA TYR A 380 -15.63 22.36 -18.55
C TYR A 380 -15.71 23.84 -18.23
N GLU A 381 -15.11 24.23 -17.11
CA GLU A 381 -15.32 25.54 -16.53
C GLU A 381 -14.00 26.31 -16.42
N GLY A 382 -14.08 27.63 -16.57
CA GLY A 382 -13.04 28.53 -16.08
C GLY A 382 -13.28 28.94 -14.63
N TYR A 383 -12.28 29.53 -13.99
CA TYR A 383 -12.42 30.04 -12.62
C TYR A 383 -13.33 31.26 -12.51
N LYS A 384 -14.25 31.19 -11.54
CA LYS A 384 -15.33 32.18 -11.26
C LYS A 384 -14.92 33.36 -10.38
N GLY A 385 -13.71 33.37 -9.84
CA GLY A 385 -13.36 34.32 -8.77
C GLY A 385 -13.01 35.71 -9.31
N SER A 386 -13.29 36.76 -8.55
CA SER A 386 -13.06 38.16 -8.91
C SER A 386 -11.58 38.58 -8.99
N ASN A 387 -10.63 37.64 -8.93
CA ASN A 387 -9.21 37.94 -8.98
C ASN A 387 -8.72 37.86 -10.42
N ASP A 388 -8.47 39.03 -11.03
CA ASP A 388 -7.99 39.15 -12.41
C ASP A 388 -6.66 38.41 -12.65
N ASN A 389 -5.86 38.17 -11.60
CA ASN A 389 -4.60 37.42 -11.70
C ASN A 389 -4.81 35.90 -11.81
N LEU A 390 -6.03 35.40 -11.58
CA LEU A 390 -6.41 33.99 -11.71
C LEU A 390 -7.35 33.76 -12.90
N ALA A 391 -7.39 34.72 -13.82
CA ALA A 391 -8.23 34.70 -15.01
C ALA A 391 -8.16 33.36 -15.74
N ALA A 392 -9.33 32.87 -16.14
CA ALA A 392 -9.43 31.76 -17.07
C ALA A 392 -8.92 32.25 -18.44
N PRO A 393 -8.15 31.43 -19.18
CA PRO A 393 -7.50 31.91 -20.40
C PRO A 393 -8.49 32.25 -21.52
N GLY A 394 -9.75 31.82 -21.45
CA GLY A 394 -10.76 32.01 -22.49
C GLY A 394 -11.30 30.68 -23.00
N THR A 395 -10.42 29.78 -23.44
CA THR A 395 -10.80 28.47 -24.01
C THR A 395 -10.65 27.35 -22.99
N VAL A 396 -11.73 26.59 -22.79
CA VAL A 396 -11.76 25.35 -22.00
C VAL A 396 -11.85 24.10 -22.85
N ILE A 397 -12.32 24.22 -24.10
CA ILE A 397 -12.33 23.13 -25.08
C ILE A 397 -11.75 23.62 -26.40
N ARG A 398 -10.62 23.05 -26.82
CA ARG A 398 -9.96 23.33 -28.08
C ARG A 398 -9.97 22.10 -28.98
N LEU A 399 -10.49 22.24 -30.19
CA LEU A 399 -10.66 21.18 -31.17
C LEU A 399 -9.90 21.57 -32.44
N ASP A 400 -8.68 21.06 -32.60
CA ASP A 400 -7.82 21.39 -33.75
C ASP A 400 -7.98 20.41 -34.92
N GLY A 401 -8.61 19.26 -34.68
CA GLY A 401 -8.73 18.18 -35.65
C GLY A 401 -9.57 17.04 -35.11
N GLY A 402 -9.46 15.88 -35.75
CA GLY A 402 -10.13 14.65 -35.36
C GLY A 402 -11.62 14.63 -35.73
N ALA A 403 -12.34 13.68 -35.15
CA ALA A 403 -13.80 13.64 -35.22
C ALA A 403 -14.34 13.26 -33.85
N GLY A 404 -15.56 13.66 -33.52
CA GLY A 404 -16.17 13.28 -32.26
C GLY A 404 -17.48 13.97 -31.93
N ALA A 405 -17.99 13.63 -30.76
CA ALA A 405 -19.25 14.13 -30.24
C ALA A 405 -19.14 14.41 -28.74
N PHE A 406 -19.73 15.52 -28.31
CA PHE A 406 -20.01 15.81 -26.92
C PHE A 406 -21.51 15.64 -26.66
N PHE A 407 -21.86 14.82 -25.67
CA PHE A 407 -23.22 14.56 -25.24
C PHE A 407 -23.48 15.23 -23.89
N SER A 408 -24.27 16.30 -23.88
CA SER A 408 -24.64 17.10 -22.71
C SER A 408 -23.47 17.71 -21.92
N PRO A 409 -22.47 18.34 -22.58
CA PRO A 409 -21.40 19.03 -21.84
C PRO A 409 -21.94 20.29 -21.17
N SER A 410 -21.43 20.59 -19.97
CA SER A 410 -21.62 21.87 -19.30
C SER A 410 -20.39 22.73 -19.52
N VAL A 411 -20.53 23.91 -20.13
CA VAL A 411 -19.38 24.74 -20.53
C VAL A 411 -19.60 26.20 -20.17
N GLY A 412 -18.65 26.82 -19.47
CA GLY A 412 -18.80 28.22 -19.11
C GLY A 412 -17.70 28.80 -18.24
N GLN A 413 -17.93 30.01 -17.75
CA GLN A 413 -17.03 30.74 -16.83
C GLN A 413 -15.59 30.91 -17.34
N ALA A 414 -15.35 30.71 -18.65
CA ALA A 414 -14.01 30.68 -19.22
C ALA A 414 -13.51 32.05 -19.70
N MET A 415 -14.41 33.01 -19.92
CA MET A 415 -14.09 34.32 -20.51
C MET A 415 -13.98 35.44 -19.46
N GLN A 416 -13.52 35.11 -18.25
CA GLN A 416 -13.18 36.13 -17.25
C GLN A 416 -11.75 36.61 -17.50
N ASN A 417 -11.62 37.79 -18.12
CA ASN A 417 -10.37 38.36 -18.64
C ASN A 417 -9.61 37.36 -19.53
N PRO A 418 -10.23 36.89 -20.62
CA PRO A 418 -9.59 35.92 -21.48
C PRO A 418 -8.33 36.51 -22.10
N ASN A 419 -7.39 35.65 -22.46
CA ASN A 419 -6.31 36.06 -23.33
C ASN A 419 -6.90 36.58 -24.66
N SER A 420 -6.33 37.66 -25.20
CA SER A 420 -6.85 38.33 -26.41
C SER A 420 -6.93 37.45 -27.66
N ALA A 421 -6.17 36.34 -27.70
CA ALA A 421 -6.22 35.40 -28.79
C ALA A 421 -7.27 34.28 -28.59
N GLU A 422 -7.87 34.19 -27.41
CA GLU A 422 -8.99 33.31 -27.15
C GLU A 422 -10.32 34.03 -27.41
N ARG A 423 -11.17 33.45 -28.24
CA ARG A 423 -12.42 34.07 -28.72
C ARG A 423 -13.69 33.52 -28.10
N ALA A 424 -13.63 32.30 -27.57
CA ALA A 424 -14.79 31.61 -26.99
C ALA A 424 -14.34 30.48 -26.04
N PRO A 425 -15.21 30.05 -25.09
CA PRO A 425 -15.02 28.85 -24.28
C PRO A 425 -14.72 27.59 -25.09
N ILE A 426 -15.36 27.46 -26.26
CA ILE A 426 -15.12 26.37 -27.21
C ILE A 426 -14.53 26.94 -28.49
N GLN A 427 -13.39 26.41 -28.92
CA GLN A 427 -12.79 26.78 -30.20
C GLN A 427 -12.59 25.57 -31.09
N VAL A 428 -13.12 25.66 -32.31
CA VAL A 428 -13.00 24.63 -33.33
C VAL A 428 -12.25 25.21 -34.52
N THR A 429 -11.06 24.67 -34.76
CA THR A 429 -10.20 25.09 -35.88
C THR A 429 -10.01 24.00 -36.92
N GLY A 430 -10.44 22.78 -36.63
CA GLY A 430 -10.45 21.67 -37.58
C GLY A 430 -11.24 20.47 -37.06
N GLY A 431 -11.36 19.44 -37.92
CA GLY A 431 -12.03 18.19 -37.59
C GLY A 431 -13.54 18.19 -37.79
N GLU A 432 -14.23 17.20 -37.24
CA GLU A 432 -15.68 17.00 -37.35
C GLU A 432 -16.30 16.77 -35.99
N TRP A 433 -17.02 17.76 -35.47
CA TRP A 433 -17.44 17.79 -34.08
C TRP A 433 -18.93 18.04 -33.96
N SER A 434 -19.62 17.17 -33.21
CA SER A 434 -21.01 17.39 -32.83
C SER A 434 -21.16 17.70 -31.34
N PHE A 435 -22.09 18.59 -31.02
CA PHE A 435 -22.49 18.92 -29.67
C PHE A 435 -23.99 18.65 -29.54
N HIS A 436 -24.35 17.71 -28.67
CA HIS A 436 -25.72 17.30 -28.42
C HIS A 436 -26.15 17.77 -27.04
N ALA A 437 -27.13 18.67 -26.99
CA ALA A 437 -27.63 19.30 -25.78
C ALA A 437 -26.57 19.99 -24.89
N PRO A 438 -25.63 20.79 -25.44
CA PRO A 438 -24.67 21.51 -24.60
C PRO A 438 -25.39 22.50 -23.69
N CYS A 439 -24.97 22.59 -22.44
CA CYS A 439 -25.44 23.56 -21.47
C CYS A 439 -24.39 24.67 -21.30
N PHE A 440 -24.76 25.92 -21.56
CA PHE A 440 -23.84 27.06 -21.48
C PHE A 440 -24.10 27.91 -20.24
N TYR A 441 -23.00 28.43 -19.66
CA TYR A 441 -22.99 29.28 -18.47
C TYR A 441 -22.11 30.50 -18.77
N LYS A 442 -22.70 31.69 -18.69
CA LYS A 442 -22.09 32.94 -19.12
C LYS A 442 -20.99 33.41 -18.18
N GLY A 443 -21.12 33.14 -16.89
CA GLY A 443 -20.27 33.76 -15.88
C GLY A 443 -20.51 35.28 -15.78
N SER A 444 -19.67 35.96 -15.00
CA SER A 444 -19.82 37.39 -14.68
C SER A 444 -19.34 38.34 -15.77
N THR A 445 -18.47 37.90 -16.69
CA THR A 445 -17.73 38.78 -17.60
C THR A 445 -18.08 38.64 -19.07
N MET A 446 -18.64 37.50 -19.51
CA MET A 446 -19.16 37.43 -20.87
C MET A 446 -20.28 38.46 -21.03
N THR A 447 -20.35 39.05 -22.20
CA THR A 447 -21.43 39.92 -22.64
C THR A 447 -22.45 39.12 -23.44
N SER A 448 -23.57 39.72 -23.82
CA SER A 448 -24.52 39.06 -24.73
C SER A 448 -24.01 38.95 -26.17
N SER A 449 -22.89 39.60 -26.51
CA SER A 449 -22.27 39.55 -27.84
C SER A 449 -21.20 38.47 -27.98
N ASP A 450 -20.66 37.93 -26.88
CA ASP A 450 -19.56 36.97 -26.95
C ASP A 450 -20.05 35.59 -27.39
N PRO A 451 -19.34 34.91 -28.31
CA PRO A 451 -19.67 33.56 -28.73
C PRO A 451 -19.28 32.51 -27.68
N PHE A 452 -20.06 31.44 -27.58
CA PHE A 452 -19.70 30.23 -26.83
C PHE A 452 -18.89 29.25 -27.66
N ILE A 453 -19.11 29.28 -28.98
CA ILE A 453 -18.35 28.51 -29.96
C ILE A 453 -17.77 29.47 -30.97
N TYR A 454 -16.45 29.48 -31.08
CA TYR A 454 -15.73 30.11 -32.17
C TYR A 454 -15.29 29.01 -33.16
N HIS A 455 -15.72 29.13 -34.41
CA HIS A 455 -15.49 28.17 -35.47
C HIS A 455 -14.71 28.81 -36.62
N SER A 456 -13.46 28.38 -36.81
CA SER A 456 -12.60 28.88 -37.90
C SER A 456 -12.18 27.81 -38.89
N GLY A 457 -12.56 26.55 -38.68
CA GLY A 457 -12.28 25.44 -39.59
C GLY A 457 -12.90 24.12 -39.12
N GLY A 458 -12.95 23.14 -40.02
CA GLY A 458 -13.64 21.87 -39.79
C GLY A 458 -15.17 21.96 -39.92
N ARG A 459 -15.86 20.93 -39.42
CA ARG A 459 -17.32 20.83 -39.42
C ARG A 459 -17.84 20.79 -37.99
N VAL A 460 -18.79 21.65 -37.67
CA VAL A 460 -19.44 21.73 -36.37
C VAL A 460 -20.94 21.51 -36.52
N TYR A 461 -21.46 20.56 -35.75
CA TYR A 461 -22.89 20.30 -35.61
C TYR A 461 -23.32 20.64 -34.18
N VAL A 462 -24.38 21.41 -33.99
CA VAL A 462 -24.94 21.70 -32.65
C VAL A 462 -26.43 21.50 -32.64
N THR A 463 -26.95 20.80 -31.64
CA THR A 463 -28.39 20.66 -31.39
C THR A 463 -28.69 20.72 -29.90
N GLY A 464 -29.85 21.23 -29.52
CA GLY A 464 -30.35 21.28 -28.15
C GLY A 464 -29.58 22.22 -27.22
N ALA A 465 -28.88 23.23 -27.73
CA ALA A 465 -28.10 24.14 -26.89
C ALA A 465 -29.00 24.84 -25.85
N GLY A 466 -28.66 24.62 -24.58
CA GLY A 466 -29.33 25.16 -23.42
C GLY A 466 -28.49 26.22 -22.71
N THR A 467 -29.13 26.91 -21.78
CA THR A 467 -28.49 27.86 -20.87
C THR A 467 -28.79 27.40 -19.45
N ASN A 468 -27.80 27.44 -18.55
CA ASN A 468 -28.11 27.19 -17.15
C ASN A 468 -28.77 28.42 -16.53
N ARG A 469 -30.08 28.33 -16.29
CA ARG A 469 -30.86 29.41 -15.66
C ARG A 469 -30.72 29.46 -14.13
N ASN A 470 -30.10 28.46 -13.51
CA ASN A 470 -30.12 28.29 -12.05
C ASN A 470 -29.14 29.19 -11.29
N ASN A 471 -28.26 29.93 -11.97
CA ASN A 471 -27.24 30.78 -11.33
C ASN A 471 -27.58 32.28 -11.33
N GLY A 472 -28.84 32.66 -11.56
CA GLY A 472 -29.24 34.08 -11.64
C GLY A 472 -28.71 34.80 -12.89
N GLU A 473 -28.13 34.06 -13.84
CA GLU A 473 -27.68 34.60 -15.12
C GLU A 473 -28.88 34.99 -15.97
N THR A 474 -28.98 36.28 -16.32
CA THR A 474 -30.02 36.76 -17.24
C THR A 474 -29.50 36.65 -18.68
N TRP A 475 -30.16 35.81 -19.47
CA TRP A 475 -29.88 35.63 -20.89
C TRP A 475 -30.90 36.42 -21.70
N SER A 476 -30.44 37.50 -22.34
CA SER A 476 -31.28 38.31 -23.24
C SER A 476 -31.53 37.63 -24.59
N SER A 477 -30.73 36.63 -24.95
CA SER A 477 -30.82 35.87 -26.20
C SER A 477 -30.37 34.43 -26.01
N ARG A 478 -30.53 33.62 -27.07
CA ARG A 478 -29.90 32.30 -27.19
C ARG A 478 -28.37 32.40 -27.16
N PRO A 479 -27.66 31.31 -26.80
CA PRO A 479 -26.21 31.21 -26.93
C PRO A 479 -25.75 31.55 -28.36
N ARG A 480 -24.59 32.20 -28.46
CA ARG A 480 -24.06 32.65 -29.75
C ARG A 480 -22.91 31.80 -30.25
N TYR A 481 -22.75 31.73 -31.56
CA TYR A 481 -21.55 31.20 -32.21
C TYR A 481 -20.98 32.24 -33.19
N GLU A 482 -19.66 32.23 -33.35
CA GLU A 482 -18.98 33.02 -34.39
C GLU A 482 -18.34 32.02 -35.37
N SER A 483 -18.56 32.21 -36.67
CA SER A 483 -17.95 31.39 -37.72
C SER A 483 -17.19 32.27 -38.69
N THR A 484 -15.88 32.09 -38.80
CA THR A 484 -15.03 32.80 -39.77
C THR A 484 -14.66 31.95 -40.98
N SER A 485 -14.95 30.65 -40.94
CA SER A 485 -14.84 29.79 -42.11
C SER A 485 -16.00 30.03 -43.08
N GLY A 486 -15.72 29.89 -44.38
CA GLY A 486 -16.62 30.29 -45.47
C GLY A 486 -18.04 29.72 -45.34
N GLY A 487 -19.02 30.44 -45.91
CA GLY A 487 -20.44 30.16 -45.78
C GLY A 487 -20.86 28.71 -46.09
N PRO A 488 -22.13 28.34 -45.85
CA PRO A 488 -22.64 26.97 -45.66
C PRO A 488 -22.40 25.95 -46.80
N ASN A 489 -21.72 26.32 -47.88
CA ASN A 489 -21.40 25.50 -49.05
C ASN A 489 -19.90 25.23 -49.25
N ALA A 490 -19.02 25.59 -48.31
CA ALA A 490 -17.63 25.13 -48.37
C ALA A 490 -17.58 23.64 -47.98
N THR A 491 -17.16 22.78 -48.91
CA THR A 491 -17.22 21.31 -48.79
C THR A 491 -16.53 20.75 -47.54
N ASP A 492 -15.56 21.48 -46.99
CA ASP A 492 -14.75 21.05 -45.85
C ASP A 492 -14.89 21.94 -44.61
N THR A 493 -15.69 23.01 -44.65
CA THR A 493 -15.92 23.88 -43.50
C THR A 493 -17.38 24.30 -43.35
N SER A 494 -18.03 23.94 -42.24
CA SER A 494 -19.44 24.27 -42.02
C SER A 494 -19.83 24.28 -40.55
N PHE A 495 -20.70 25.22 -40.17
CA PHE A 495 -21.39 25.23 -38.89
C PHE A 495 -22.87 24.98 -39.13
N TYR A 496 -23.44 23.95 -38.50
CA TYR A 496 -24.83 23.55 -38.68
C TYR A 496 -25.55 23.43 -37.34
N CYS A 497 -26.62 24.21 -37.18
CA CYS A 497 -27.48 24.19 -35.99
C CYS A 497 -28.96 24.14 -36.43
N PRO A 498 -29.51 22.93 -36.69
CA PRO A 498 -30.81 22.77 -37.34
C PRO A 498 -32.00 23.26 -36.50
N ASP A 499 -31.88 23.19 -35.17
CA ASP A 499 -32.95 23.57 -34.24
C ASP A 499 -32.88 25.05 -33.85
N MET A 500 -31.92 25.79 -34.40
CA MET A 500 -31.65 27.20 -34.10
C MET A 500 -31.45 27.45 -32.59
N SER A 501 -30.99 26.45 -31.84
CA SER A 501 -30.70 26.58 -30.41
C SER A 501 -29.53 27.55 -30.13
N MET A 502 -28.71 27.83 -31.14
CA MET A 502 -27.73 28.91 -31.14
C MET A 502 -28.02 29.95 -32.24
N VAL A 503 -27.50 31.16 -32.08
CA VAL A 503 -27.58 32.26 -33.07
C VAL A 503 -26.19 32.74 -33.47
N SER A 504 -25.99 33.16 -34.72
CA SER A 504 -24.72 33.77 -35.14
C SER A 504 -24.48 35.09 -34.39
N VAL A 505 -23.22 35.39 -34.06
CA VAL A 505 -22.79 36.73 -33.65
C VAL A 505 -23.01 37.73 -34.77
#